data_AF-A0A1I5YIH9-F1
#
_entry.id   AF-A0A1I5YIH9-F1
#
_cell.length_a   1.000
_cell.length_b   1.000
_cell.length_c   1.000
_cell.angle_alpha   90.00
_cell.angle_beta   90.00
_cell.angle_gamma   90.00
#
_symmetry.space_group_name_H-M   'P 1'
#
loop_
_entity.id
_entity.type
_entity.pdbx_description
1 polymer ?
#
loop_
_entity_poly.entity_id
_entity_poly.type
_entity_poly.pdbx_seq_one_letter_code
_entity_poly.pdbx_strand_id
1 'polypeptide(L)' 'MTTKNYQLETLTCPSCMAKIENALRRTKGVESVEVLFNSSRVKVTFDELVVSSDDVKRVIEGLGYRVLGER' A
#
# COMPACT_ATOMS: atom_id res chain seq x y z
N MET A 1 -0.51 13.58 9.11
CA MET A 1 -1.25 12.35 8.76
C MET A 1 -1.97 12.58 7.45
N THR A 2 -1.54 11.89 6.40
CA THR A 2 -2.11 11.99 5.05
C THR A 2 -2.57 10.61 4.62
N THR A 3 -3.69 10.56 3.89
CA THR A 3 -4.23 9.32 3.35
C THR A 3 -4.12 9.33 1.84
N LYS A 4 -3.52 8.29 1.27
CA LYS A 4 -3.38 8.11 -0.17
C LYS A 4 -3.87 6.74 -0.61
N ASN A 5 -4.34 6.68 -1.86
CA ASN A 5 -4.78 5.47 -2.52
C ASN A 5 -3.80 5.09 -3.61
N TYR A 6 -3.33 3.85 -3.60
CA TYR A 6 -2.44 3.29 -4.60
C TYR A 6 -3.23 2.30 -5.45
N GLN A 7 -3.27 2.52 -6.76
CA GLN A 7 -3.80 1.57 -7.72
C GLN A 7 -2.71 0.55 -8.02
N LEU A 8 -3.00 -0.72 -7.79
CA LEU A 8 -2.11 -1.83 -8.11
C LEU A 8 -2.53 -2.49 -9.41
N GLU A 9 -1.62 -3.27 -9.96
CA GLU A 9 -1.96 -4.31 -10.94
C GLU A 9 -2.96 -5.33 -10.37
N THR A 10 -3.59 -6.10 -11.24
CA THR A 10 -4.65 -7.04 -10.87
C THR A 10 -4.17 -8.01 -9.79
N LEU A 11 -4.76 -7.90 -8.61
CA LEU A 11 -4.52 -8.85 -7.53
C LEU A 11 -5.28 -10.16 -7.84
N THR A 12 -4.56 -11.25 -8.08
CA THR A 12 -5.13 -12.53 -8.51
C THR A 12 -5.30 -13.55 -7.39
N CYS A 13 -4.76 -13.31 -6.20
CA CYS A 13 -4.85 -14.25 -5.08
C CYS A 13 -5.25 -13.55 -3.76
N PRO A 14 -6.24 -14.09 -3.00
CA PRO A 14 -6.63 -13.54 -1.70
C PRO A 14 -5.48 -13.47 -0.69
N SER A 15 -4.51 -14.39 -0.78
CA SER A 15 -3.33 -14.39 0.08
C SER A 15 -2.40 -13.18 -0.14
N CYS A 16 -2.48 -12.52 -1.29
CA CYS A 16 -1.73 -11.31 -1.60
C CYS A 16 -2.15 -10.12 -0.73
N MET A 17 -3.44 -10.03 -0.40
CA MET A 17 -4.00 -8.96 0.41
C MET A 17 -3.31 -8.87 1.78
N ALA A 18 -3.24 -9.99 2.49
CA ALA A 18 -2.64 -10.06 3.81
C ALA A 18 -1.15 -9.75 3.80
N LYS A 19 -0.43 -10.11 2.73
CA LYS A 19 1.00 -9.77 2.59
C LYS A 19 1.22 -8.27 2.48
N ILE A 20 0.46 -7.61 1.61
CA ILE A 20 0.55 -6.16 1.39
C ILE A 20 0.19 -5.41 2.68
N GLU A 21 -0.92 -5.78 3.32
CA GLU A 21 -1.37 -5.13 4.55
C GLU A 21 -0.31 -5.26 5.68
N ASN A 22 0.21 -6.46 5.90
CA ASN A 22 1.22 -6.69 6.95
C ASN A 22 2.52 -5.95 6.69
N ALA A 23 2.99 -5.89 5.44
CA ALA A 23 4.21 -5.16 5.09
C ALA A 23 4.06 -3.65 5.32
N LEU A 24 2.94 -3.08 4.88
CA LEU A 24 2.66 -1.66 5.04
C LEU A 24 2.44 -1.29 6.50
N ARG A 25 1.70 -2.09 7.29
CA ARG A 25 1.53 -1.86 8.73
C ARG A 25 2.84 -1.90 9.53
N ARG A 26 3.84 -2.63 9.05
CA ARG A 26 5.19 -2.68 9.66
C ARG A 26 6.08 -1.52 9.22
N THR A 27 5.66 -0.73 8.25
CA THR A 27 6.42 0.42 7.77
C THR A 27 6.28 1.56 8.78
N LYS A 28 7.41 2.05 9.28
CA LYS A 28 7.44 3.14 10.26
C LYS A 28 6.73 4.37 9.68
N GLY A 29 5.83 4.98 10.46
CA GLY A 29 5.05 6.13 10.02
C GLY A 29 3.72 5.78 9.35
N VAL A 30 3.45 4.50 9.06
CA VAL A 30 2.12 4.05 8.63
C VAL A 30 1.23 3.86 9.85
N GLU A 31 0.05 4.47 9.82
CA GLU A 31 -0.95 4.37 10.89
C GLU A 31 -2.04 3.35 10.54
N SER A 32 -2.53 3.37 9.29
CA SER A 32 -3.61 2.50 8.85
C SER A 32 -3.42 2.07 7.40
N VAL A 33 -3.90 0.86 7.09
CA VAL A 33 -3.85 0.25 5.76
C VAL A 33 -5.16 -0.46 5.51
N GLU A 34 -5.75 -0.22 4.34
CA GLU A 34 -6.98 -0.86 3.88
C GLU A 34 -6.78 -1.34 2.44
N VAL A 35 -6.85 -2.66 2.24
CA VAL A 35 -6.64 -3.28 0.92
C VAL A 35 -7.98 -3.61 0.28
N LEU A 36 -8.32 -2.86 -0.78
CA LEU A 36 -9.55 -2.99 -1.56
C LEU A 36 -9.33 -3.96 -2.73
N PHE A 37 -9.26 -5.26 -2.44
CA PHE A 37 -8.94 -6.32 -3.40
C PHE A 37 -9.83 -6.30 -4.66
N ASN A 38 -11.15 -6.13 -4.50
CA ASN A 38 -12.10 -6.04 -5.61
C ASN A 38 -11.77 -4.93 -6.61
N SER A 39 -11.09 -3.87 -6.17
CA SER A 39 -10.70 -2.73 -7.02
C SER A 39 -9.19 -2.68 -7.32
N SER A 40 -8.42 -3.66 -6.83
CA SER A 40 -6.95 -3.66 -6.84
C SER A 40 -6.37 -2.33 -6.33
N ARG A 41 -6.90 -1.82 -5.22
CA ARG A 41 -6.43 -0.57 -4.58
C ARG A 41 -5.98 -0.81 -3.16
N VAL A 42 -5.06 0.03 -2.70
CA VAL A 42 -4.63 0.07 -1.31
C VAL A 42 -4.71 1.50 -0.81
N LYS A 43 -5.46 1.71 0.26
CA LYS A 43 -5.54 2.98 0.96
C LYS A 43 -4.62 2.93 2.17
N VAL A 44 -3.73 3.91 2.28
CA VAL A 44 -2.71 3.98 3.34
C VAL A 44 -2.80 5.35 3.98
N THR A 45 -2.93 5.37 5.31
CA THR A 45 -2.79 6.57 6.13
C THR A 45 -1.42 6.54 6.79
N PHE A 46 -0.63 7.58 6.55
CA PHE A 46 0.75 7.66 7.04
C PHE A 46 1.17 9.09 7.38
N ASP A 47 2.25 9.21 8.14
CA ASP A 47 2.88 10.48 8.47
C ASP A 47 3.94 10.85 7.42
N GLU A 48 3.66 11.87 6.61
CA GLU A 48 4.55 12.38 5.56
C GLU A 48 5.88 12.93 6.09
N LEU A 49 5.98 13.20 7.40
CA LEU A 49 7.24 13.58 8.05
C LEU A 49 8.15 12.38 8.32
N VAL A 50 7.60 11.16 8.31
CA VAL A 50 8.29 9.92 8.67
C VAL A 50 8.49 8.99 7.47
N VAL A 51 7.49 8.92 6.58
CA VAL A 51 7.51 8.07 5.39
C VAL A 51 6.90 8.81 4.20
N SER A 52 7.55 8.75 3.04
CA SER A 52 7.04 9.38 1.83
C SER A 52 6.10 8.44 1.07
N SER A 53 5.27 9.01 0.19
CA SER A 53 4.47 8.21 -0.75
C SER A 53 5.33 7.27 -1.59
N ASP A 54 6.52 7.72 -1.99
CA ASP A 54 7.43 6.91 -2.80
C ASP A 54 7.96 5.70 -2.02
N ASP A 55 8.26 5.87 -0.73
CA ASP A 55 8.64 4.75 0.14
C ASP A 55 7.52 3.72 0.28
N VAL A 56 6.26 4.18 0.42
CA VAL A 56 5.09 3.31 0.46
C VAL A 56 4.97 2.50 -0.83
N LYS A 57 5.16 3.14 -2.00
CA LYS A 57 5.19 2.43 -3.29
C LYS A 57 6.30 1.40 -3.35
N ARG A 58 7.53 1.75 -2.94
CA ARG A 58 8.67 0.83 -2.94
C ARG A 58 8.42 -0.40 -2.06
N VAL A 59 7.74 -0.25 -0.93
CA VAL A 59 7.35 -1.40 -0.09
C VAL A 59 6.41 -2.33 -0.87
N ILE A 60 5.42 -1.78 -1.57
CA ILE A 60 4.47 -2.57 -2.36
C ILE A 60 5.15 -3.25 -3.55
N GLU A 61 5.98 -2.52 -4.29
CA GLU A 61 6.74 -3.04 -5.43
C GLU A 61 7.80 -4.06 -5.02
N GLY A 62 8.41 -3.90 -3.84
CA GLY A 62 9.32 -4.88 -3.25
C GLY A 62 8.67 -6.22 -2.90
N LEU A 63 7.34 -6.26 -2.77
CA LEU A 63 6.56 -7.50 -2.63
C LEU A 63 6.21 -8.14 -3.98
N GLY A 64 6.56 -7.48 -5.10
CA GLY A 64 6.26 -7.92 -6.45
C GLY A 64 4.94 -7.42 -7.01
N TYR A 65 4.35 -6.35 -6.44
CA TYR A 65 3.13 -5.73 -6.97
C TYR A 65 3.42 -4.35 -7.54
N ARG A 66 3.16 -4.16 -8.83
CA ARG A 66 3.37 -2.90 -9.51
C ARG A 66 2.29 -1.88 -9.14
N VAL A 67 2.72 -0.66 -8.81
CA VAL A 67 1.83 0.48 -8.58
C VAL A 67 1.58 1.19 -9.91
N LEU A 68 0.33 1.20 -10.36
CA LEU A 68 -0.10 1.84 -11.61
C LEU A 68 -0.38 3.35 -11.43
N GLY A 69 -0.66 3.79 -10.20
CA GLY A 69 -0.87 5.19 -9.88
C GLY A 69 -1.15 5.43 -8.40
N GLU A 70 -1.07 6.69 -7.97
CA GLU A 70 -1.48 7.14 -6.64
C GLU A 70 -2.49 8.29 -6.76
N ARG A 71 -3.43 8.38 -5.81
CA ARG A 71 -4.42 9.46 -5.68
C ARG A 71 -4.72 9.80 -4.24
#